data_AF-A0A5B7SR19-F1
#
_entry.id   AF-A0A5B7SR19-F1
#
_cell.length_a   1.000
_cell.length_b   1.000
_cell.length_c   1.000
_cell.angle_alpha   90.00
_cell.angle_beta   90.00
_cell.angle_gamma   90.00
#
_symmetry.space_group_name_H-M   'P 1'
#
loop_
_entity.id
_entity.type
_entity.pdbx_description
1 polymer ?
#
loop_
_entity_poly.entity_id
_entity_poly.type
_entity_poly.pdbx_seq_one_letter_code
_entity_poly.pdbx_strand_id
1 'polypeptide(L)'
;MRFLFSFSALFLISWLCCCSTDKGMIAMADTSEMMPATAENAAVTKVEVSGDENAYTFSVTIASPDTGCTQYADWWEVVDLEGNLIYRRILTHSHVDEQPFTRSGGTVAISETTEVFVRAHMNNSGYGSTAQRGSVANGFSAAELDSDFAAALQEQAPLPDGCAF
;
A
#
# COMPACT_ATOMS: atom_id res chain seq x y z
N MET A 1 39.61 -31.34 -60.59
CA MET A 1 38.89 -30.31 -59.80
C MET A 1 39.25 -30.54 -58.34
N ARG A 2 40.40 -30.11 -57.78
CA ARG A 2 41.01 -28.77 -57.62
C ARG A 2 40.26 -27.82 -56.66
N PHE A 3 40.62 -27.95 -55.37
CA PHE A 3 40.94 -26.90 -54.38
C PHE A 3 40.13 -25.59 -54.28
N LEU A 4 39.45 -25.42 -53.13
CA LEU A 4 39.17 -24.18 -52.35
C LEU A 4 38.91 -24.64 -50.89
N PHE A 5 39.24 -23.96 -49.78
CA PHE A 5 40.09 -22.81 -49.44
C PHE A 5 41.10 -23.27 -48.34
N SER A 6 42.31 -22.72 -48.21
CA SER A 6 42.72 -21.55 -47.39
C SER A 6 42.10 -21.42 -45.99
N PHE A 7 42.92 -21.51 -44.94
CA PHE A 7 43.29 -20.32 -44.14
C PHE A 7 44.57 -20.56 -43.33
N SER A 8 45.40 -19.52 -43.21
CA SER A 8 46.66 -19.52 -42.46
C SER A 8 46.52 -18.63 -41.23
N ALA A 9 46.98 -19.09 -40.07
CA ALA A 9 47.34 -18.23 -38.93
C ALA A 9 48.19 -19.02 -37.92
N LEU A 10 49.51 -18.91 -38.04
CA LEU A 10 50.47 -19.37 -37.04
C LEU A 10 50.81 -18.19 -36.12
N PHE A 11 50.52 -18.24 -34.82
CA PHE A 11 50.97 -17.21 -33.87
C PHE A 11 51.45 -17.80 -32.52
N LEU A 12 52.76 -18.10 -32.52
CA LEU A 12 53.76 -17.90 -31.46
C LEU A 12 53.31 -17.74 -29.98
N ILE A 13 53.54 -18.83 -29.22
CA ILE A 13 54.55 -18.92 -28.14
C ILE A 13 54.52 -17.90 -26.96
N SER A 14 54.06 -18.43 -25.81
CA SER A 14 54.78 -18.52 -24.52
C SER A 14 55.15 -17.28 -23.66
N TRP A 15 54.39 -17.10 -22.57
CA TRP A 15 54.85 -17.23 -21.16
C TRP A 15 56.04 -16.36 -20.65
N LEU A 16 55.80 -15.43 -19.70
CA LEU A 16 56.08 -15.65 -18.24
C LEU A 16 55.77 -14.42 -17.34
N CYS A 17 54.97 -14.69 -16.29
CA CYS A 17 55.05 -14.23 -14.89
C CYS A 17 55.65 -12.85 -14.47
N CYS A 18 54.86 -12.07 -13.71
CA CYS A 18 55.27 -11.67 -12.35
C CYS A 18 54.04 -11.37 -11.45
N CYS A 19 54.18 -11.54 -10.14
CA CYS A 19 53.09 -11.41 -9.15
C CYS A 19 53.12 -10.08 -8.39
N SER A 20 51.95 -9.56 -7.98
CA SER A 20 51.81 -8.93 -6.66
C SER A 20 50.36 -8.94 -6.15
N THR A 21 50.25 -9.25 -4.86
CA THR A 21 49.11 -9.07 -3.95
C THR A 21 48.64 -7.61 -3.88
N ASP A 22 47.32 -7.33 -3.82
CA ASP A 22 46.63 -6.91 -2.58
C ASP A 22 45.09 -6.94 -2.72
N LYS A 23 44.41 -6.66 -1.60
CA LYS A 23 42.99 -6.84 -1.30
C LYS A 23 42.10 -5.81 -2.02
N GLY A 24 40.86 -6.20 -2.29
CA GLY A 24 39.87 -5.28 -2.85
C GLY A 24 38.49 -5.90 -3.08
N MET A 25 37.99 -6.72 -2.15
CA MET A 25 36.61 -7.21 -2.23
C MET A 25 35.64 -6.10 -1.81
N ILE A 26 35.47 -5.11 -2.69
CA ILE A 26 34.42 -4.10 -2.57
C ILE A 26 33.15 -4.75 -3.09
N ALA A 27 32.44 -5.43 -2.20
CA ALA A 27 31.03 -5.73 -2.45
C ALA A 27 30.33 -4.38 -2.63
N MET A 28 29.89 -4.09 -3.85
CA MET A 28 28.89 -3.06 -4.05
C MET A 28 27.62 -3.58 -3.38
N ALA A 29 27.38 -3.12 -2.16
CA ALA A 29 26.07 -3.19 -1.56
C ALA A 29 25.15 -2.38 -2.47
N ASP A 30 24.38 -3.10 -3.28
CA ASP A 30 23.21 -2.57 -3.97
C ASP A 30 22.18 -2.24 -2.89
N THR A 31 22.41 -1.11 -2.22
CA THR A 31 21.42 -0.49 -1.35
C THR A 31 20.38 0.09 -2.28
N SER A 32 19.45 -0.76 -2.70
CA SER A 32 18.20 -0.33 -3.29
C SER A 32 17.45 0.45 -2.22
N GLU A 33 17.71 1.76 -2.18
CA GLU A 33 16.89 2.71 -1.45
C GLU A 33 15.50 2.63 -2.08
N MET A 34 14.65 1.80 -1.47
CA MET A 34 13.23 1.76 -1.74
C MET A 34 12.63 3.06 -1.18
N MET A 35 12.88 4.15 -1.90
CA MET A 35 12.08 5.36 -1.80
C MET A 35 10.63 4.91 -1.91
N PRO A 36 9.79 5.17 -0.90
CA PRO A 36 8.38 4.85 -1.02
C PRO A 36 7.86 5.62 -2.24
N ALA A 37 7.25 4.90 -3.18
CA ALA A 37 6.44 5.57 -4.18
C ALA A 37 5.45 6.46 -3.41
N THR A 38 5.39 7.75 -3.75
CA THR A 38 4.42 8.65 -3.14
C THR A 38 3.04 8.11 -3.47
N ALA A 39 2.38 7.52 -2.48
CA ALA A 39 1.02 7.06 -2.65
C ALA A 39 0.17 8.32 -2.85
N GLU A 40 -0.32 8.53 -4.06
CA GLU A 40 -1.07 9.75 -4.42
C GLU A 40 -2.40 9.86 -3.66
N ASN A 41 -2.82 8.80 -2.95
CA ASN A 41 -4.00 8.73 -2.10
C ASN A 41 -3.71 7.92 -0.83
N ALA A 42 -4.63 8.00 0.15
CA ALA A 42 -4.59 7.15 1.33
C ALA A 42 -4.76 5.66 0.98
N ALA A 43 -3.94 4.82 1.61
CA ALA A 43 -3.92 3.37 1.44
C ALA A 43 -4.16 2.67 2.79
N VAL A 44 -5.09 1.71 2.83
CA VAL A 44 -5.29 0.87 4.03
C VAL A 44 -4.29 -0.30 4.00
N THR A 45 -3.30 -0.24 4.89
CA THR A 45 -2.16 -1.17 4.90
C THR A 45 -2.36 -2.35 5.85
N LYS A 46 -3.24 -2.21 6.86
CA LYS A 46 -3.57 -3.27 7.83
C LYS A 46 -4.96 -3.05 8.42
N VAL A 47 -5.67 -4.14 8.68
CA VAL A 47 -6.91 -4.17 9.47
C VAL A 47 -6.76 -5.21 10.57
N GLU A 48 -7.04 -4.81 11.80
CA GLU A 48 -7.17 -5.69 12.97
C GLU A 48 -8.58 -5.57 13.53
N VAL A 49 -9.21 -6.71 13.86
CA VAL A 49 -10.59 -6.75 14.36
C VAL A 49 -10.64 -7.40 15.73
N SER A 50 -11.50 -6.90 16.59
CA SER A 50 -11.75 -7.39 17.95
C SER A 50 -13.23 -7.27 18.31
N GLY A 51 -13.67 -7.94 19.37
CA GLY A 51 -15.08 -7.98 19.80
C GLY A 51 -15.81 -9.25 19.32
N ASP A 52 -17.13 -9.24 19.48
CA ASP A 52 -18.02 -10.37 19.24
C ASP A 52 -18.85 -10.20 17.96
N GLU A 53 -19.52 -11.27 17.52
CA GLU A 53 -20.34 -11.25 16.31
C GLU A 53 -21.45 -10.18 16.39
N ASN A 54 -21.63 -9.42 15.30
CA ASN A 54 -22.48 -8.23 15.22
C ASN A 54 -22.06 -7.05 16.13
N ALA A 55 -20.89 -7.10 16.75
CA ALA A 55 -20.39 -6.08 17.68
C ALA A 55 -18.88 -5.79 17.54
N TYR A 56 -18.33 -5.89 16.33
CA TYR A 56 -16.90 -5.78 16.10
C TYR A 56 -16.35 -4.36 16.18
N THR A 57 -15.11 -4.21 16.65
CA THR A 57 -14.32 -2.98 16.58
C THR A 57 -13.14 -3.19 15.64
N PHE A 58 -13.10 -2.39 14.59
CA PHE A 58 -12.02 -2.36 13.60
C PHE A 58 -10.95 -1.35 14.01
N SER A 59 -9.68 -1.75 13.95
CA SER A 59 -8.50 -0.90 14.07
C SER A 59 -7.79 -0.90 12.72
N VAL A 60 -7.74 0.27 12.08
CA VAL A 60 -7.33 0.42 10.68
C VAL A 60 -6.06 1.23 10.61
N THR A 61 -5.03 0.66 9.98
CA THR A 61 -3.74 1.33 9.73
C THR A 61 -3.72 1.91 8.32
N ILE A 62 -3.44 3.21 8.23
CA ILE A 62 -3.50 4.01 7.01
C ILE A 62 -2.12 4.63 6.77
N ALA A 63 -1.67 4.57 5.52
CA ALA A 63 -0.57 5.37 5.01
C ALA A 63 -1.15 6.42 4.04
N SER A 64 -0.86 7.70 4.22
CA SER A 64 -1.43 8.77 3.40
C SER A 64 -0.42 9.90 3.11
N PRO A 65 -0.54 10.59 1.96
CA PRO A 65 0.31 11.73 1.60
C PRO A 65 -0.16 13.03 2.30
N ASP A 66 -0.29 12.96 3.63
CA ASP A 66 -0.78 14.06 4.46
C ASP A 66 0.17 15.27 4.42
N THR A 67 -0.38 16.48 4.22
CA THR A 67 0.39 17.74 4.24
C THR A 67 -0.25 18.84 5.11
N GLY A 68 -1.20 18.46 5.98
CA GLY A 68 -2.04 19.34 6.78
C GLY A 68 -3.47 19.39 6.24
N CYS A 69 -4.32 20.26 6.82
CA CYS A 69 -5.75 20.34 6.50
C CYS A 69 -6.14 20.56 5.01
N THR A 70 -5.19 20.89 4.13
CA THR A 70 -5.43 20.96 2.68
C THR A 70 -5.45 19.59 1.99
N GLN A 71 -4.72 18.62 2.53
CA GLN A 71 -4.61 17.27 1.99
C GLN A 71 -4.32 16.29 3.14
N TYR A 72 -5.34 15.55 3.55
CA TYR A 72 -5.27 14.56 4.62
C TYR A 72 -6.32 13.46 4.43
N ALA A 73 -6.08 12.30 5.05
CA ALA A 73 -7.08 11.24 5.14
C ALA A 73 -8.20 11.65 6.13
N ASP A 74 -9.41 11.91 5.63
CA ASP A 74 -10.54 12.45 6.41
C ASP A 74 -11.56 11.40 6.86
N TRP A 75 -11.54 10.20 6.27
CA TRP A 75 -12.15 9.01 6.88
C TRP A 75 -11.56 7.69 6.38
N TRP A 76 -11.91 6.64 7.11
CA TRP A 76 -11.96 5.28 6.57
C TRP A 76 -13.34 4.67 6.78
N GLU A 77 -13.67 3.69 5.95
CA GLU A 77 -14.99 3.07 5.89
C GLU A 77 -14.93 1.56 5.69
N VAL A 78 -15.98 0.88 6.14
CA VAL A 78 -16.30 -0.52 5.87
C VAL A 78 -17.47 -0.55 4.89
N VAL A 79 -17.29 -1.24 3.77
CA VAL A 79 -18.25 -1.30 2.66
C VAL A 79 -18.47 -2.78 2.31
N ASP A 80 -19.70 -3.17 1.97
CA ASP A 80 -19.95 -4.52 1.43
C ASP A 80 -19.40 -4.67 -0.01
N LEU A 81 -19.58 -5.85 -0.61
CA LEU A 81 -19.09 -6.13 -1.96
C LEU A 81 -19.93 -5.44 -3.05
N GLU A 82 -21.17 -5.07 -2.73
CA GLU A 82 -22.13 -4.38 -3.58
C GLU A 82 -21.94 -2.86 -3.59
N GLY A 83 -21.14 -2.32 -2.65
CA GLY A 83 -20.82 -0.89 -2.56
C GLY A 83 -21.66 -0.11 -1.54
N ASN A 84 -22.39 -0.78 -0.64
CA ASN A 84 -23.15 -0.10 0.42
C ASN A 84 -22.28 0.16 1.64
N LEU A 85 -22.42 1.36 2.22
CA LEU A 85 -21.72 1.76 3.44
C LEU A 85 -22.27 1.01 4.66
N ILE A 86 -21.44 0.18 5.29
CA ILE A 86 -21.73 -0.48 6.57
C ILE A 86 -21.37 0.45 7.73
N TYR A 87 -20.19 1.06 7.68
CA TYR A 87 -19.66 1.88 8.77
C TYR A 87 -18.63 2.90 8.25
N ARG A 88 -18.55 4.09 8.86
CA ARG A 88 -17.50 5.08 8.60
C ARG A 88 -16.93 5.66 9.88
N ARG A 89 -15.60 5.81 9.93
CA ARG A 89 -14.87 6.56 10.95
C ARG A 89 -14.34 7.86 10.37
N ILE A 90 -14.96 8.97 10.74
CA ILE A 90 -14.43 10.31 10.47
C ILE A 90 -13.13 10.53 11.24
N LEU A 91 -12.14 11.10 10.56
CA LEU A 91 -10.86 11.58 11.05
C LEU A 91 -10.87 13.11 10.95
N THR A 92 -10.54 13.81 12.04
CA THR A 92 -10.80 15.25 12.17
C THR A 92 -9.55 16.13 12.12
N HIS A 93 -8.39 15.58 11.80
CA HIS A 93 -7.10 16.27 11.76
C HIS A 93 -6.13 15.53 10.84
N SER A 94 -5.07 16.21 10.41
CA SER A 94 -4.01 15.59 9.59
C SER A 94 -2.98 14.85 10.45
N HIS A 95 -2.36 13.84 9.86
CA HIS A 95 -1.37 12.94 10.45
C HIS A 95 0.00 13.06 9.76
N VAL A 96 0.45 14.28 9.41
CA VAL A 96 1.73 14.52 8.71
C VAL A 96 2.93 13.85 9.41
N ASP A 97 3.00 14.00 10.74
CA ASP A 97 4.10 13.49 11.58
C ASP A 97 3.90 12.05 12.09
N GLU A 98 2.79 11.38 11.71
CA GLU A 98 2.43 10.02 12.14
C GLU A 98 2.05 9.17 10.93
N GLN A 99 3.04 8.64 10.19
CA GLN A 99 2.81 7.79 9.02
C GLN A 99 3.58 6.46 9.10
N PRO A 100 2.91 5.29 8.91
CA PRO A 100 1.45 5.12 8.91
C PRO A 100 0.85 5.32 10.31
N PHE A 101 -0.38 5.84 10.39
CA PHE A 101 -1.13 5.94 11.64
C PHE A 101 -2.19 4.84 11.77
N THR A 102 -2.63 4.53 12.98
CA THR A 102 -3.74 3.58 13.23
C THR A 102 -4.86 4.25 14.02
N ARG A 103 -6.11 4.12 13.56
CA ARG A 103 -7.28 4.63 14.30
C ARG A 103 -8.40 3.59 14.35
N SER A 104 -8.93 3.38 15.55
CA SER A 104 -10.06 2.47 15.79
C SER A 104 -11.41 3.14 15.54
N GLY A 105 -12.36 2.32 15.11
CA GLY A 105 -13.75 2.70 14.87
C GLY A 105 -14.64 2.50 16.09
N GLY A 106 -15.94 2.71 15.88
CA GLY A 106 -17.00 2.22 16.75
C GLY A 106 -17.44 0.81 16.37
N THR A 107 -18.59 0.40 16.90
CA THR A 107 -19.18 -0.92 16.68
C THR A 107 -19.67 -1.12 15.25
N VAL A 108 -19.23 -2.21 14.61
CA VAL A 108 -19.61 -2.65 13.27
C VAL A 108 -20.44 -3.93 13.37
N ALA A 109 -21.69 -3.87 12.90
CA ALA A 109 -22.65 -4.96 13.00
C ALA A 109 -22.63 -5.85 11.73
N ILE A 110 -21.75 -6.85 11.73
CA ILE A 110 -21.63 -7.88 10.67
C ILE A 110 -21.47 -9.28 11.28
N SER A 111 -21.77 -10.33 10.51
CA SER A 111 -21.41 -11.71 10.89
C SER A 111 -19.89 -11.92 10.74
N GLU A 112 -19.34 -12.93 11.41
CA GLU A 112 -17.90 -13.24 11.30
C GLU A 112 -17.48 -13.62 9.86
N THR A 113 -18.44 -14.11 9.08
CA THR A 113 -18.27 -14.58 7.70
C THR A 113 -18.55 -13.53 6.63
N THR A 114 -19.08 -12.35 6.99
CA THR A 114 -19.37 -11.28 6.02
C THR A 114 -18.07 -10.77 5.41
N GLU A 115 -17.90 -10.90 4.09
CA GLU A 115 -16.79 -10.28 3.38
C GLU A 115 -17.06 -8.79 3.15
N VAL A 116 -16.09 -7.95 3.48
CA VAL A 116 -16.16 -6.49 3.36
C VAL A 116 -14.87 -5.93 2.78
N PHE A 117 -14.95 -4.74 2.21
CA PHE A 117 -13.81 -3.88 1.92
C PHE A 117 -13.60 -2.87 3.06
N VAL A 118 -12.33 -2.58 3.36
CA VAL A 118 -11.92 -1.46 4.22
C VAL A 118 -11.00 -0.55 3.43
N ARG A 119 -11.41 0.71 3.25
CA ARG A 119 -10.67 1.71 2.45
C ARG A 119 -10.64 3.06 3.14
N ALA A 120 -9.72 3.91 2.71
CA ALA A 120 -9.55 5.28 3.19
C ALA A 120 -9.89 6.30 2.08
N HIS A 121 -10.21 7.51 2.49
CA HIS A 121 -10.55 8.64 1.62
C HIS A 121 -9.66 9.84 1.96
N MET A 122 -9.30 10.62 0.95
CA MET A 122 -8.57 11.88 1.06
C MET A 122 -9.52 13.05 0.83
N ASN A 123 -9.46 14.07 1.69
CA ASN A 123 -10.37 15.22 1.67
C ASN A 123 -10.39 16.03 0.35
N ASN A 124 -9.36 15.91 -0.48
CA ASN A 124 -9.18 16.68 -1.71
C ASN A 124 -9.08 15.82 -2.99
N SER A 125 -8.59 14.58 -2.90
CA SER A 125 -8.36 13.68 -4.04
C SER A 125 -9.27 12.45 -4.08
N GLY A 126 -10.08 12.21 -3.03
CA GLY A 126 -11.07 11.16 -3.01
C GLY A 126 -10.54 9.79 -2.59
N TYR A 127 -11.08 8.72 -3.19
CA TYR A 127 -10.68 7.34 -2.90
C TYR A 127 -9.44 6.92 -3.72
N GLY A 128 -8.48 6.27 -3.05
CA GLY A 128 -7.42 5.49 -3.69
C GLY A 128 -7.87 4.06 -4.03
N SER A 129 -7.02 3.32 -4.75
CA SER A 129 -7.28 1.92 -5.11
C SER A 129 -6.92 0.94 -3.98
N THR A 130 -5.88 1.20 -3.19
CA THR A 130 -5.37 0.26 -2.19
C THR A 130 -6.24 0.18 -0.93
N ALA A 131 -6.90 -0.97 -0.79
CA ALA A 131 -7.81 -1.33 0.30
C ALA A 131 -7.36 -2.64 0.97
N GLN A 132 -8.11 -3.05 2.00
CA GLN A 132 -8.10 -4.42 2.50
C GLN A 132 -9.45 -5.07 2.21
N ARG A 133 -9.45 -6.36 1.86
CA ARG A 133 -10.65 -7.19 1.70
C ARG A 133 -10.56 -8.39 2.64
N GLY A 134 -11.68 -8.80 3.23
CA GLY A 134 -11.71 -9.95 4.10
C GLY A 134 -12.96 -10.07 4.96
N SER A 135 -12.94 -11.00 5.90
CA SER A 135 -13.96 -11.18 6.93
C SER A 135 -13.28 -11.42 8.28
N VAL A 136 -14.03 -11.34 9.38
CA VAL A 136 -13.43 -11.54 10.72
C VAL A 136 -12.92 -12.99 10.89
N ALA A 137 -13.66 -13.97 10.36
CA ALA A 137 -13.28 -15.38 10.44
C ALA A 137 -12.05 -15.74 9.60
N ASN A 138 -11.82 -15.07 8.47
CA ASN A 138 -10.74 -15.38 7.52
C ASN A 138 -9.56 -14.41 7.58
N GLY A 139 -9.69 -13.30 8.30
CA GLY A 139 -8.74 -12.19 8.30
C GLY A 139 -8.87 -11.31 7.05
N PHE A 140 -7.97 -10.33 6.96
CA PHE A 140 -7.93 -9.32 5.90
C PHE A 140 -6.62 -9.38 5.13
N SER A 141 -6.69 -9.13 3.83
CA SER A 141 -5.54 -9.04 2.92
C SER A 141 -5.69 -7.88 1.95
N ALA A 142 -4.56 -7.45 1.37
CA ALA A 142 -4.53 -6.34 0.42
C ALA A 142 -5.41 -6.62 -0.80
N ALA A 143 -6.18 -5.61 -1.19
CA ALA A 143 -7.04 -5.63 -2.37
C ALA A 143 -6.92 -4.29 -3.10
N GLU A 144 -7.06 -4.33 -4.42
CA GLU A 144 -7.17 -3.12 -5.24
C GLU A 144 -8.62 -2.96 -5.68
N LEU A 145 -9.16 -1.75 -5.49
CA LEU A 145 -10.46 -1.29 -5.95
C LEU A 145 -10.28 -0.31 -7.11
N ASP A 146 -11.27 -0.20 -7.98
CA ASP A 146 -11.35 0.97 -8.85
C ASP A 146 -11.67 2.21 -7.99
N SER A 147 -11.14 3.37 -8.38
CA SER A 147 -11.43 4.64 -7.71
C SER A 147 -12.89 5.06 -7.85
N ASP A 148 -13.60 4.54 -8.87
CA ASP A 148 -15.03 4.75 -9.06
C ASP A 148 -15.94 3.79 -8.26
N PHE A 149 -15.39 2.73 -7.66
CA PHE A 149 -16.15 1.76 -6.86
C PHE A 149 -16.88 2.50 -5.74
N ALA A 150 -18.22 2.37 -5.69
CA ALA A 150 -19.06 3.01 -4.69
C ALA A 150 -18.76 4.53 -4.51
N ALA A 151 -18.42 5.25 -5.60
CA ALA A 151 -18.01 6.65 -5.52
C ALA A 151 -19.07 7.58 -4.91
N ALA A 152 -20.36 7.24 -5.02
CA ALA A 152 -21.45 7.99 -4.40
C ALA A 152 -21.36 8.05 -2.86
N LEU A 153 -20.62 7.15 -2.21
CA LEU A 153 -20.43 7.17 -0.76
C LEU A 153 -19.71 8.44 -0.28
N GLN A 154 -18.95 9.14 -1.12
CA GLN A 154 -18.28 10.41 -0.75
C GLN A 154 -19.28 11.53 -0.39
N GLU A 155 -20.54 11.42 -0.84
CA GLU A 155 -21.62 12.37 -0.54
C GLU A 155 -22.58 11.83 0.56
N GLN A 156 -22.46 10.57 0.95
CA GLN A 156 -23.33 9.94 1.93
C GLN A 156 -22.87 10.28 3.37
N ALA A 157 -23.81 10.63 4.24
CA ALA A 157 -23.53 10.86 5.66
C ALA A 157 -23.12 9.56 6.41
N PRO A 158 -22.25 9.63 7.45
CA PRO A 158 -21.64 10.85 8.01
C PRO A 158 -20.50 11.39 7.14
N LEU A 159 -20.33 12.71 7.16
CA LEU A 159 -19.24 13.45 6.50
C LEU A 159 -18.49 14.29 7.55
N PRO A 160 -17.23 14.68 7.30
CA PRO A 160 -16.49 15.58 8.19
C PRO A 160 -17.03 17.01 8.12
N ASP A 161 -17.17 17.66 9.29
CA ASP A 161 -17.52 19.09 9.40
C ASP A 161 -16.32 20.04 9.14
N GLY A 162 -15.13 19.48 8.88
CA GLY A 162 -13.89 20.21 8.62
C GLY A 162 -12.67 19.54 9.28
N CYS A 163 -11.51 20.19 9.11
CA CYS A 163 -10.25 19.80 9.73
C CYS A 163 -9.93 20.69 10.94
N ALA A 164 -9.64 20.07 12.07
CA ALA A 164 -9.08 20.73 13.23
C ALA A 164 -7.56 20.53 13.23
N PHE A 165 -6.82 21.64 13.02
CA PHE A 165 -5.35 21.78 13.04
C PHE A 165 -4.54 20.98 11.98
#